data_AF-A0A0P6RN55-F1
#
_entry.id   AF-A0A0P6RN55-F1
#
_cell.length_a   1.000
_cell.length_b   1.000
_cell.length_c   1.000
_cell.angle_alpha   90.00
_cell.angle_beta   90.00
_cell.angle_gamma   90.00
#
_symmetry.space_group_name_H-M   'P 1'
#
loop_
_entity.id
_entity.type
_entity.pdbx_description
1 polymer ?
#
loop_
_entity_poly.entity_id
_entity_poly.type
_entity_poly.pdbx_seq_one_letter_code
_entity_poly.pdbx_strand_id
1 'polypeptide(L)'
;MTKARRDFHDHCRISWQSQSGIYKGVLDQDKVTRASLLIGLFKGLRLLFNGPLTYGWPKTANSGPGFNGKSPVQIMCAGGIPAMMKVRQHIDALRGGV
;
A
#
# COMPACT_ATOMS: atom_id res chain seq x y z
N MET A 1 2.63 8.68 -21.78
CA MET A 1 2.55 8.73 -20.30
C MET A 1 2.11 10.13 -19.87
N THR A 2 0.91 10.29 -19.33
CA THR A 2 0.30 11.56 -18.90
C THR A 2 0.96 12.11 -17.62
N LYS A 3 1.09 13.43 -17.52
CA LYS A 3 1.75 14.18 -16.42
C LYS A 3 1.34 13.70 -15.02
N ALA A 4 0.03 13.49 -14.81
CA ALA A 4 -0.54 13.00 -13.54
C ALA A 4 0.02 11.65 -13.05
N ARG A 5 0.45 10.75 -13.96
CA ARG A 5 1.03 9.46 -13.57
C ARG A 5 2.48 9.60 -13.07
N ARG A 6 3.21 10.60 -13.56
CA ARG A 6 4.58 10.92 -13.10
C ARG A 6 4.55 11.59 -11.74
N ASP A 7 3.73 12.63 -11.58
CA ASP A 7 3.61 13.38 -10.31
C ASP A 7 3.26 12.44 -9.14
N PHE A 8 2.38 11.46 -9.38
CA PHE A 8 2.03 10.44 -8.41
C PHE A 8 3.21 9.51 -8.05
N HIS A 9 3.98 9.06 -9.05
CA HIS A 9 5.14 8.20 -8.83
C HIS A 9 6.23 8.95 -8.05
N ASP A 10 6.41 10.25 -8.34
CA ASP A 10 7.36 11.10 -7.64
C ASP A 10 6.90 11.38 -6.20
N HIS A 11 5.60 11.59 -5.95
CA HIS A 11 5.08 11.74 -4.58
C HIS A 11 5.25 10.48 -3.74
N CYS A 12 4.94 9.30 -4.32
CA CYS A 12 5.22 8.03 -3.66
C CYS A 12 6.70 7.93 -3.36
N ARG A 13 7.54 8.22 -4.37
CA ARG A 13 8.98 8.16 -4.25
C ARG A 13 9.47 9.09 -3.12
N ILE A 14 8.98 10.32 -3.01
CA ILE A 14 9.31 11.28 -1.92
C ILE A 14 8.96 10.70 -0.54
N SER A 15 7.77 10.09 -0.38
CA SER A 15 7.41 9.41 0.88
C SER A 15 8.37 8.27 1.24
N TRP A 16 9.05 7.66 0.26
CA TRP A 16 10.05 6.61 0.47
C TRP A 16 11.51 7.12 0.32
N GLN A 17 11.72 8.39 -0.06
CA GLN A 17 13.02 8.92 -0.50
C GLN A 17 13.85 9.54 0.60
N SER A 18 13.37 9.62 1.84
CA SER A 18 14.24 10.09 2.93
C SER A 18 15.46 9.17 3.16
N GLN A 19 15.58 8.04 2.43
CA GLN A 19 16.45 6.92 2.78
C GLN A 19 17.08 6.15 1.60
N SER A 20 17.55 6.81 0.53
CA SER A 20 18.36 6.14 -0.52
C SER A 20 19.87 6.18 -0.21
N GLY A 21 20.27 5.60 0.92
CA GLY A 21 21.68 5.34 1.27
C GLY A 21 21.89 3.86 1.61
N ILE A 22 23.11 3.35 1.42
CA ILE A 22 23.50 1.97 1.79
C ILE A 22 23.02 1.69 3.23
N TYR A 23 22.15 0.70 3.42
CA TYR A 23 21.61 0.36 4.73
C TYR A 23 22.72 -0.25 5.61
N LYS A 24 23.19 0.50 6.61
CA LYS A 24 24.02 0.00 7.72
C LYS A 24 23.41 0.50 9.02
N GLY A 25 22.59 -0.32 9.68
CA GLY A 25 21.93 0.02 10.95
C GLY A 25 20.56 -0.63 11.13
N VAL A 26 19.99 -0.50 12.33
CA VAL A 26 18.63 -0.95 12.70
C VAL A 26 17.59 -0.21 11.85
N LEU A 27 16.55 -0.92 11.41
CA LEU A 27 15.43 -0.30 10.68
C LEU A 27 14.74 0.73 11.57
N ASP A 28 14.61 1.96 11.06
CA ASP A 28 13.78 2.98 11.69
C ASP A 28 12.32 2.51 11.82
N GLN A 29 11.63 2.99 12.86
CA GLN A 29 10.30 2.54 13.24
C GLN A 29 9.26 2.77 12.14
N ASP A 30 9.40 3.84 11.35
CA ASP A 30 8.55 4.08 10.17
C ASP A 30 8.70 2.94 9.15
N LYS A 31 9.93 2.48 8.87
CA LYS A 31 10.20 1.38 7.93
C LYS A 31 9.61 0.07 8.42
N VAL A 32 9.80 -0.24 9.70
CA VAL A 32 9.24 -1.45 10.33
C VAL A 32 7.72 -1.41 10.26
N THR A 33 7.12 -0.25 10.49
CA THR A 33 5.66 -0.07 10.44
C THR A 33 5.13 -0.27 9.02
N ARG A 34 5.74 0.37 8.02
CA ARG A 34 5.36 0.22 6.61
C ARG A 34 5.51 -1.22 6.12
N ALA A 35 6.61 -1.88 6.47
CA ALA A 35 6.83 -3.29 6.15
C ALA A 35 5.77 -4.18 6.81
N SER A 36 5.48 -3.98 8.09
CA SER A 36 4.47 -4.73 8.84
C SER A 36 3.07 -4.59 8.23
N LEU A 37 2.69 -3.37 7.82
CA LEU A 37 1.42 -3.11 7.16
C LEU A 37 1.31 -3.82 5.81
N LEU A 38 2.35 -3.75 4.98
CA LEU A 38 2.38 -4.44 3.68
C LEU A 38 2.35 -5.96 3.84
N ILE A 39 3.16 -6.52 4.75
CA ILE A 39 3.21 -7.96 4.98
C ILE A 39 1.83 -8.48 5.33
N GLY A 40 1.16 -7.87 6.31
CA GLY A 40 -0.13 -8.39 6.71
C GLY A 40 -1.26 -8.06 5.73
N LEU A 41 -1.13 -7.01 4.89
CA LEU A 41 -2.04 -6.79 3.76
C LEU A 41 -1.99 -7.99 2.81
N PHE A 42 -0.80 -8.42 2.42
CA PHE A 42 -0.64 -9.61 1.56
C PHE A 42 -1.05 -10.91 2.24
N LYS A 43 -0.86 -11.04 3.56
CA LYS A 43 -1.41 -12.19 4.31
C LYS A 43 -2.94 -12.21 4.22
N GLY A 44 -3.61 -11.08 4.40
CA GLY A 44 -5.06 -10.97 4.25
C GLY A 44 -5.52 -11.28 2.82
N LEU A 45 -4.83 -10.76 1.81
CA LEU A 45 -5.13 -11.03 0.40
C LEU A 45 -4.99 -12.50 0.02
N ARG A 46 -4.04 -13.23 0.62
CA ARG A 46 -3.90 -14.69 0.41
C ARG A 46 -5.06 -15.51 0.98
N LEU A 47 -5.74 -15.00 2.00
CA LEU A 47 -6.92 -15.66 2.56
C LEU A 47 -8.18 -15.37 1.72
N LEU A 48 -8.27 -14.16 1.15
CA LEU A 48 -9.41 -13.76 0.31
C LEU A 48 -9.33 -14.29 -1.11
N PHE A 49 -8.14 -14.31 -1.69
CA PHE A 49 -7.92 -14.67 -3.09
C PHE A 49 -6.98 -15.86 -3.18
N ASN A 50 -7.42 -16.88 -3.93
CA ASN A 50 -6.57 -17.99 -4.35
C ASN A 50 -6.24 -17.85 -5.84
N GLY A 51 -5.43 -16.84 -6.22
CA GLY A 51 -5.17 -16.55 -7.63
C GLY A 51 -4.44 -15.23 -7.92
N PRO A 52 -4.43 -14.75 -9.17
CA PRO A 52 -3.62 -13.60 -9.60
C PRO A 52 -3.95 -12.30 -8.84
N LEU A 53 -5.14 -12.18 -8.27
CA LEU A 53 -5.56 -11.03 -7.48
C LEU A 53 -4.81 -10.87 -6.16
N THR A 54 -4.22 -11.93 -5.60
CA THR A 54 -3.39 -11.84 -4.39
C THR A 54 -2.27 -10.81 -4.55
N TYR A 55 -1.68 -10.73 -5.76
CA TYR A 55 -0.63 -9.78 -6.10
C TYR A 55 -1.11 -8.65 -7.02
N GLY A 56 -2.19 -8.89 -7.77
CA GLY A 56 -2.78 -7.95 -8.71
C GLY A 56 -3.63 -6.87 -8.05
N TRP A 57 -4.42 -7.22 -7.04
CA TRP A 57 -5.40 -6.32 -6.42
C TRP A 57 -4.81 -4.97 -5.96
N PRO A 58 -3.61 -4.90 -5.33
CA PRO A 58 -3.03 -3.62 -4.94
C PRO A 58 -2.80 -2.64 -6.10
N LYS A 59 -2.67 -3.15 -7.34
CA LYS A 59 -2.43 -2.36 -8.56
C LYS A 59 -3.72 -2.10 -9.35
N THR A 60 -4.79 -2.83 -9.09
CA THR A 60 -6.07 -2.69 -9.78
C THR A 60 -6.82 -1.47 -9.27
N ALA A 61 -7.38 -0.67 -10.17
CA ALA A 61 -8.28 0.42 -9.81
C ALA A 61 -9.48 -0.11 -9.03
N ASN A 62 -9.79 0.49 -7.89
CA ASN A 62 -10.88 0.05 -7.02
C ASN A 62 -11.95 1.13 -6.93
N SER A 63 -13.20 0.76 -7.23
CA SER A 63 -14.37 1.65 -7.14
C SER A 63 -15.07 1.55 -5.78
N GLY A 64 -14.59 0.71 -4.88
CA GLY A 64 -15.10 0.57 -3.54
C GLY A 64 -14.93 1.84 -2.69
N PRO A 65 -15.66 1.94 -1.57
CA PRO A 65 -15.58 3.09 -0.67
C PRO A 65 -14.15 3.40 -0.25
N GLY A 66 -13.76 4.67 -0.34
CA GLY A 66 -12.42 5.14 0.06
C GLY A 66 -11.33 5.04 -1.01
N PHE A 67 -11.60 4.44 -2.17
CA PHE A 67 -10.61 4.34 -3.26
C PHE A 67 -10.83 5.33 -4.40
N ASN A 68 -12.07 5.81 -4.62
CA ASN A 68 -12.41 6.81 -5.63
C ASN A 68 -11.82 6.49 -7.03
N GLY A 69 -11.91 5.22 -7.45
CA GLY A 69 -11.38 4.74 -8.73
C GLY A 69 -9.85 4.62 -8.80
N LYS A 70 -9.13 4.91 -7.72
CA LYS A 70 -7.67 4.73 -7.62
C LYS A 70 -7.33 3.31 -7.18
N SER A 71 -6.13 2.86 -7.50
CA SER A 71 -5.61 1.61 -6.96
C SER A 71 -5.21 1.76 -5.48
N PRO A 72 -5.22 0.67 -4.69
CA PRO A 72 -4.73 0.69 -3.32
C PRO A 72 -3.30 1.24 -3.18
N VAL A 73 -2.40 0.88 -4.10
CA VAL A 73 -1.04 1.46 -4.15
C VAL A 73 -1.08 2.97 -4.32
N GLN A 74 -2.00 3.48 -5.15
CA GLN A 74 -2.18 4.92 -5.31
C GLN A 74 -2.61 5.63 -4.02
N ILE A 75 -3.52 5.02 -3.28
CA ILE A 75 -3.95 5.55 -1.99
C ILE A 75 -2.81 5.53 -0.97
N MET A 76 -2.09 4.41 -0.85
CA MET A 76 -0.98 4.25 0.11
C MET A 76 0.16 5.23 -0.14
N CYS A 77 0.56 5.40 -1.40
CA CYS A 77 1.63 6.31 -1.77
C CYS A 77 1.28 7.79 -1.51
N ALA A 78 0.03 8.18 -1.73
CA ALA A 78 -0.40 9.57 -1.53
C ALA A 78 -0.62 9.92 -0.05
N GLY A 79 -1.03 8.96 0.77
CA GLY A 79 -1.41 9.20 2.17
C GLY A 79 -0.49 8.58 3.23
N GLY A 80 0.62 7.95 2.85
CA GLY A 80 1.62 7.39 3.77
C GLY A 80 1.05 6.30 4.71
N ILE A 81 1.65 6.16 5.90
CA ILE A 81 1.26 5.15 6.90
C ILE A 81 -0.25 5.18 7.22
N PRO A 82 -0.90 6.34 7.48
CA PRO A 82 -2.34 6.36 7.76
C PRO A 82 -3.19 5.75 6.63
N ALA A 83 -2.84 6.01 5.37
CA ALA A 83 -3.51 5.39 4.23
C ALA A 83 -3.20 3.89 4.10
N MET A 84 -1.97 3.47 4.39
CA MET A 84 -1.59 2.05 4.45
C MET A 84 -2.40 1.28 5.50
N MET A 85 -2.64 1.88 6.67
CA MET A 85 -3.50 1.31 7.71
C MET A 85 -4.94 1.13 7.22
N LYS A 86 -5.52 2.15 6.58
CA LYS A 86 -6.89 2.08 6.04
C LYS A 86 -7.04 1.01 4.96
N VAL A 87 -6.08 0.91 4.04
CA VAL A 87 -6.07 -0.13 3.00
C VAL A 87 -5.95 -1.52 3.61
N ARG A 88 -5.14 -1.67 4.67
CA ARG A 88 -5.03 -2.92 5.41
C ARG A 88 -6.35 -3.28 6.10
N GLN A 89 -6.95 -2.34 6.83
CA GLN A 89 -8.23 -2.53 7.51
C GLN A 89 -9.35 -2.91 6.55
N HIS A 90 -9.37 -2.34 5.34
CA HIS A 90 -10.31 -2.75 4.29
C HIS A 90 -10.22 -4.24 3.97
N ILE A 91 -9.00 -4.78 3.82
CA ILE A 91 -8.80 -6.22 3.57
C ILE A 91 -9.11 -7.04 4.82
N ASP A 92 -8.76 -6.57 6.01
CA ASP A 92 -9.08 -7.27 7.26
C ASP A 92 -10.61 -7.38 7.45
N ALA A 93 -11.37 -6.32 7.16
CA ALA A 93 -12.83 -6.32 7.20
C ALA A 93 -13.44 -7.33 6.21
N LEU A 94 -12.93 -7.38 4.98
CA LEU A 94 -13.44 -8.32 3.97
C LEU A 94 -13.22 -9.79 4.34
N ARG A 95 -12.20 -10.11 5.13
CA ARG A 95 -11.94 -11.49 5.61
C ARG A 95 -12.61 -11.80 6.96
N GLY A 96 -13.53 -10.94 7.42
CA GLY A 96 -14.24 -11.12 8.69
C GLY A 96 -13.47 -10.67 9.94
N GLY A 97 -12.43 -9.84 9.79
CA GLY A 97 -11.78 -9.13 10.90
C GLY A 97 -12.51 -7.83 11.25
N VAL A 98 -12.35 -7.36 12.49
CA VAL A 98 -12.86 -6.06 12.97
C VAL A 98 -11.80 -4.98 12.76
#